data_AF-A0AAD4EIE1-F1
#
_entry.id   AF-A0AAD4EIE1-F1
#
_cell.length_a   1.000
_cell.length_b   1.000
_cell.length_c   1.000
_cell.angle_alpha   90.00
_cell.angle_beta   90.00
_cell.angle_gamma   90.00
#
_symmetry.space_group_name_H-M   'P 1'
#
loop_
_entity.id
_entity.type
_entity.pdbx_description
1 polymer ?
#
loop_
_entity_poly.entity_id
_entity_poly.type
_entity_poly.pdbx_seq_one_letter_code
_entity_poly.pdbx_strand_id
1 'polypeptide(L)'
;MASNVEEGFTSDKMFFRAGDGTSQYPCPTCSTPFVKVEELCTHLTDDPQCNAVPIPHALHQPAGPGEERMGRYHTKSGSIYGFQRPNMFERMKAHDYESARKHNVYYPFSGREEWELAKFLIENLNQGQISCFLKLLWVKSETRQQPTFKTAPQLLTFMDALPKGPQWRCTTIETDGYVTTHPVHLIWRDALEVTKHIFGNPIFANDMEFDPYEIFVDGEREYGEWMSSSRAHDIQACIIFYDELPRGATIVPIVLASDKTPVTRHTGGLEMHPTFLTIANIRSDIRMKATAHTWSCIAYMPIPQFICNPKFSSLLQARVWHRCMDIVCVNLKEAAAVGASMVDPLGLLRYGFTPLVAYTADLPKQQMVSCVSKNTSPVTLAIQSQFGDRKLYEPRDSQGTLRTLEELGQRIDPWKVQEFQEAAKASHLSGVQLPFWRDWRFADPVIFLAPELLHTCHKIFSLITSSSGVRKLLGLMNSILAFVRNINTSEPVTLGKVSPMSRR
;
A
#
# COMPACT_ATOMS: atom_id res chain seq x y z
N MET A 1 4.11 10.32 -22.11
CA MET A 1 5.54 10.18 -21.80
C MET A 1 6.10 8.98 -22.58
N ALA A 2 6.02 9.02 -23.91
CA ALA A 2 6.37 7.87 -24.77
C ALA A 2 7.35 8.32 -25.87
N SER A 3 8.32 9.16 -25.52
CA SER A 3 9.16 9.80 -26.55
C SER A 3 10.62 10.04 -26.18
N ASN A 4 11.10 9.61 -25.02
CA ASN A 4 12.52 9.70 -24.66
C ASN A 4 13.12 8.36 -24.19
N VAL A 5 12.61 7.21 -24.69
CA VAL A 5 13.15 5.88 -24.31
C VAL A 5 13.53 5.03 -25.53
N GLU A 6 13.61 5.61 -26.73
CA GLU A 6 13.93 4.86 -27.97
C GLU A 6 15.39 4.94 -28.45
N GLU A 7 16.29 5.58 -27.70
CA GLU A 7 17.73 5.48 -27.98
C GLU A 7 18.46 5.00 -26.72
N GLY A 8 18.68 3.68 -26.63
CA GLY A 8 19.52 3.09 -25.59
C GLY A 8 19.21 1.66 -25.11
N PHE A 9 18.20 0.97 -25.66
CA PHE A 9 17.97 -0.46 -25.38
C PHE A 9 18.42 -1.35 -26.54
N THR A 10 19.69 -1.21 -26.95
CA THR A 10 20.41 -2.38 -27.46
C THR A 10 20.66 -3.31 -26.27
N SER A 11 20.47 -4.61 -26.49
CA SER A 11 20.67 -5.66 -25.49
C SER A 11 22.15 -5.78 -25.09
N ASP A 12 22.68 -4.77 -24.41
CA ASP A 12 23.95 -4.90 -23.71
C ASP A 12 23.67 -5.62 -22.40
N LYS A 13 23.84 -6.94 -22.52
CA LYS A 13 24.18 -7.90 -21.46
C LYS A 13 24.37 -7.22 -20.11
N MET A 14 23.38 -7.36 -19.22
CA MET A 14 23.63 -7.24 -17.80
C MET A 14 24.62 -8.34 -17.44
N PHE A 15 25.91 -7.99 -17.47
CA PHE A 15 26.93 -8.75 -16.79
C PHE A 15 26.56 -8.68 -15.30
N PHE A 16 26.01 -9.77 -14.77
CA PHE A 16 26.45 -10.23 -13.46
C PHE A 16 27.97 -10.09 -13.49
N ARG A 17 28.58 -9.33 -12.58
CA ARG A 17 30.04 -9.36 -12.45
C ARG A 17 30.42 -10.83 -12.43
N ALA A 18 31.16 -11.28 -13.44
CA ALA A 18 31.61 -12.65 -13.52
C ALA A 18 32.38 -12.92 -12.23
N GLY A 19 31.77 -13.68 -11.32
CA GLY A 19 32.52 -14.32 -10.26
C GLY A 19 33.46 -15.28 -10.97
N ASP A 20 34.75 -14.94 -10.99
CA ASP A 20 35.97 -15.71 -11.27
C ASP A 20 35.97 -16.95 -12.20
N GLY A 21 34.91 -17.23 -12.96
CA GLY A 21 34.74 -18.46 -13.74
C GLY A 21 34.68 -19.75 -12.92
N THR A 22 34.71 -19.68 -11.58
CA THR A 22 34.76 -20.86 -10.70
C THR A 22 33.55 -21.01 -9.79
N SER A 23 32.68 -20.01 -9.74
CA SER A 23 31.48 -20.00 -8.93
C SER A 23 30.36 -20.82 -9.61
N GLN A 24 30.11 -22.04 -9.12
CA GLN A 24 28.96 -22.86 -9.53
C GLN A 24 27.69 -22.37 -8.81
N TYR A 25 26.56 -22.32 -9.52
CA TYR A 25 25.24 -22.04 -8.94
C TYR A 25 24.48 -23.35 -8.72
N PRO A 26 24.55 -23.98 -7.52
CA PRO A 26 23.81 -25.20 -7.26
C PRO A 26 22.31 -24.92 -7.15
N CYS A 27 21.49 -25.78 -7.75
CA CYS A 27 20.06 -25.80 -7.50
C CYS A 27 19.83 -26.05 -5.99
N PRO A 28 19.05 -25.22 -5.30
CA PRO A 28 18.85 -25.32 -3.85
C PRO A 28 18.04 -26.55 -3.43
N THR A 29 17.32 -27.17 -4.37
CA THR A 29 16.48 -28.34 -4.11
C THR A 29 17.19 -29.65 -4.44
N CYS A 30 17.81 -29.75 -5.61
CA CYS A 30 18.48 -30.98 -6.06
C CYS A 30 20.01 -30.93 -6.04
N SER A 31 20.60 -29.78 -5.66
CA SER A 31 22.05 -29.53 -5.60
C SER A 31 22.79 -29.64 -6.94
N THR A 32 22.07 -29.72 -8.06
CA THR A 32 22.67 -29.76 -9.41
C THR A 32 23.42 -28.45 -9.69
N PRO A 33 24.73 -28.48 -10.02
CA PRO A 33 25.51 -27.28 -10.25
C PRO A 33 25.34 -26.74 -11.68
N PHE A 34 25.15 -25.43 -11.82
CA PHE A 34 25.07 -24.74 -13.12
C PHE A 34 26.18 -23.70 -13.27
N VAL A 35 26.67 -23.54 -14.49
CA VAL A 35 27.77 -22.60 -14.82
C VAL A 35 27.21 -21.21 -15.13
N LYS A 36 25.96 -21.13 -15.58
CA LYS A 36 25.26 -19.87 -15.87
C LYS A 36 23.93 -19.78 -15.13
N VAL A 37 23.56 -18.57 -14.71
CA VAL A 37 22.29 -18.30 -14.02
C VAL A 37 21.10 -18.60 -14.93
N GLU A 38 21.22 -18.39 -16.24
CA GLU A 38 20.16 -18.69 -17.21
C GLU A 38 19.88 -20.20 -17.34
N GLU A 39 20.93 -21.03 -17.24
CA GLU A 39 20.82 -22.50 -17.26
C GLU A 39 20.15 -23.00 -15.97
N LEU A 40 20.52 -22.41 -14.83
CA LEU A 40 19.81 -22.63 -13.58
C LEU A 40 18.33 -22.22 -13.71
N CYS A 41 18.00 -21.00 -14.14
CA CYS A 41 16.63 -20.54 -14.35
C CYS A 41 15.80 -21.46 -15.27
N THR A 42 16.42 -22.01 -16.32
CA THR A 42 15.77 -22.97 -17.23
C THR A 42 15.46 -24.27 -16.50
N HIS A 43 16.44 -24.85 -15.80
CA HIS A 43 16.25 -26.05 -14.98
C HIS A 43 15.13 -25.87 -13.93
N LEU A 44 15.09 -24.72 -13.26
CA LEU A 44 14.08 -24.41 -12.27
C LEU A 44 12.69 -24.17 -12.89
N THR A 45 12.63 -23.81 -14.18
CA THR A 45 11.35 -23.66 -14.88
C THR A 45 10.83 -25.01 -15.37
N ASP A 46 11.73 -25.88 -15.85
CA ASP A 46 11.38 -27.13 -16.51
C ASP A 46 11.20 -28.31 -15.53
N ASP A 47 11.86 -28.27 -14.38
CA ASP A 47 11.74 -29.30 -13.34
C ASP A 47 10.76 -28.88 -12.22
N PRO A 48 9.54 -29.46 -12.16
CA PRO A 48 8.56 -29.13 -11.14
C PRO A 48 9.02 -29.40 -9.71
N GLN A 49 10.02 -30.26 -9.50
CA GLN A 49 10.58 -30.52 -8.16
C GLN A 49 11.54 -29.43 -7.72
N CYS A 50 12.13 -28.70 -8.66
CA CYS A 50 13.17 -27.70 -8.39
C CYS A 50 12.68 -26.26 -8.55
N ASN A 51 11.43 -26.02 -8.93
CA ASN A 51 10.93 -24.70 -9.30
C ASN A 51 10.83 -23.63 -8.19
N ALA A 52 11.24 -23.95 -6.97
CA ALA A 52 11.32 -23.04 -5.84
C ALA A 52 12.79 -22.80 -5.47
N VAL A 53 13.30 -21.58 -5.67
CA VAL A 53 14.68 -21.21 -5.35
C VAL A 53 14.74 -20.18 -4.25
N PRO A 54 15.39 -20.45 -3.11
CA PRO A 54 15.81 -19.41 -2.18
C PRO A 54 16.72 -18.45 -2.93
N ILE A 55 16.43 -17.15 -2.87
CA ILE A 55 17.35 -16.14 -3.37
C ILE A 55 18.70 -16.31 -2.64
N PRO A 56 19.84 -16.28 -3.34
CA PRO A 56 21.14 -16.37 -2.70
C PRO A 56 21.32 -15.23 -1.68
N HIS A 57 21.83 -15.57 -0.50
CA HIS A 57 22.17 -14.65 0.57
C HIS A 57 23.15 -13.56 0.10
N ALA A 58 22.65 -12.39 -0.29
CA ALA A 58 23.50 -11.28 -0.71
C ALA A 58 23.61 -10.21 0.38
N LEU A 59 24.35 -10.51 1.45
CA LEU A 59 25.35 -9.62 2.08
C LEU A 59 26.02 -10.33 3.28
N HIS A 60 26.82 -11.38 3.02
CA HIS A 60 27.91 -11.74 3.94
C HIS A 60 29.21 -11.11 3.45
N GLN A 61 29.31 -9.78 3.47
CA GLN A 61 30.61 -9.13 3.35
C GLN A 61 30.69 -7.97 4.35
N PRO A 62 31.61 -8.02 5.34
CA PRO A 62 31.93 -6.83 6.12
C PRO A 62 32.44 -5.73 5.18
N ALA A 63 32.08 -4.49 5.48
CA ALA A 63 32.47 -3.31 4.70
C ALA A 63 33.96 -3.00 4.88
N GLY A 64 34.85 -3.83 4.32
CA GLY A 64 36.29 -3.60 4.34
C GLY A 64 36.90 -3.49 5.76
N PRO A 65 38.22 -3.29 5.86
CA PRO A 65 38.87 -3.13 7.16
C PRO A 65 38.62 -1.72 7.70
N GLY A 66 37.78 -1.59 8.73
CA GLY A 66 37.62 -0.35 9.49
C GLY A 66 36.30 -0.19 10.25
N GLU A 67 35.22 -0.79 9.77
CA GLU A 67 33.89 -0.75 10.40
C GLU A 67 33.21 -2.12 10.22
N GLU A 68 32.83 -2.79 11.32
CA GLU A 68 32.20 -4.11 11.29
C GLU A 68 30.70 -4.00 10.95
N ARG A 69 30.39 -3.43 9.77
CA ARG A 69 29.01 -3.37 9.27
C ARG A 69 28.58 -4.75 8.79
N MET A 70 27.71 -5.41 9.55
CA MET A 70 27.22 -6.77 9.25
C MET A 70 25.75 -6.73 8.85
N GLY A 71 25.44 -7.18 7.63
CA GLY A 71 24.08 -7.39 7.14
C GLY A 71 23.67 -8.86 7.22
N ARG A 72 22.41 -9.16 7.56
CA ARG A 72 21.85 -10.52 7.55
C ARG A 72 20.42 -10.51 7.00
N TYR A 73 20.16 -11.26 5.95
CA TYR A 73 18.79 -11.49 5.46
C TYR A 73 18.10 -12.59 6.25
N HIS A 74 16.77 -12.53 6.32
CA HIS A 74 15.97 -13.57 6.93
C HIS A 74 16.07 -14.88 6.13
N THR A 75 16.36 -16.00 6.79
CA THR A 75 16.67 -17.28 6.13
C THR A 75 15.48 -17.98 5.46
N LYS A 76 14.26 -17.52 5.74
CA LYS A 76 13.01 -18.08 5.21
C LYS A 76 12.29 -17.18 4.20
N SER A 77 12.87 -16.07 3.73
CA SER A 77 12.18 -15.13 2.81
C SER A 77 12.54 -15.36 1.34
N GLY A 78 11.69 -14.81 0.45
CA GLY A 78 12.07 -14.46 -0.91
C GLY A 78 12.34 -15.62 -1.86
N SER A 79 11.63 -16.75 -1.76
CA SER A 79 11.77 -17.77 -2.80
C SER A 79 11.15 -17.32 -4.13
N ILE A 80 11.79 -17.72 -5.22
CA ILE A 80 11.30 -17.56 -6.58
C ILE A 80 10.64 -18.89 -6.98
N TYR A 81 9.40 -18.83 -7.45
CA TYR A 81 8.57 -19.98 -7.81
C TYR A 81 8.38 -20.16 -9.32
N GLY A 82 9.08 -19.33 -10.11
CA GLY A 82 8.99 -19.36 -11.56
C GLY A 82 9.69 -18.17 -12.19
N PHE A 83 10.09 -18.35 -13.44
CA PHE A 83 10.89 -17.39 -14.20
C PHE A 83 10.14 -16.97 -15.47
N GLN A 84 10.62 -15.89 -16.11
CA GLN A 84 10.18 -15.45 -17.43
C GLN A 84 8.66 -15.23 -17.54
N ARG A 85 8.02 -14.77 -16.45
CA ARG A 85 6.62 -14.36 -16.48
C ARG A 85 6.53 -12.92 -16.99
N PRO A 86 5.50 -12.58 -17.77
CA PRO A 86 5.38 -11.23 -18.30
C PRO A 86 5.18 -10.23 -17.16
N ASN A 87 6.11 -9.28 -17.05
CA ASN A 87 6.01 -8.18 -16.08
C ASN A 87 4.87 -7.22 -16.47
N MET A 88 4.64 -6.16 -15.67
CA MET A 88 3.53 -5.24 -15.91
C MET A 88 3.55 -4.63 -17.33
N PHE A 89 4.73 -4.24 -17.82
CA PHE A 89 4.87 -3.59 -19.12
C PHE A 89 4.66 -4.57 -20.27
N GLU A 90 5.18 -5.79 -20.16
CA GLU A 90 4.98 -6.87 -21.14
C GLU A 90 3.51 -7.29 -21.21
N ARG A 91 2.82 -7.37 -20.06
CA ARG A 91 1.36 -7.60 -20.02
C ARG A 91 0.57 -6.49 -20.68
N MET A 92 0.99 -5.22 -20.53
CA MET A 92 0.36 -4.10 -21.21
C MET A 92 0.61 -4.11 -22.73
N LYS A 93 1.75 -4.63 -23.18
CA LYS A 93 2.03 -4.83 -24.60
C LYS A 93 1.19 -5.95 -25.22
N ALA A 94 0.99 -7.05 -24.49
CA ALA A 94 0.15 -8.19 -24.86
C ALA A 94 -1.35 -7.86 -24.74
N HIS A 95 -1.79 -6.83 -25.47
CA HIS A 95 -3.18 -6.35 -25.54
C HIS A 95 -3.76 -6.65 -26.93
N ASP A 96 -5.08 -6.52 -27.08
CA ASP A 96 -5.87 -6.76 -28.31
C ASP A 96 -5.29 -6.15 -29.62
N TYR A 97 -4.43 -5.14 -29.51
CA TYR A 97 -3.82 -4.43 -30.63
C TYR A 97 -2.30 -4.60 -30.73
N GLU A 98 -1.73 -5.64 -30.13
CA GLU A 98 -0.29 -5.92 -30.14
C GLU A 98 0.29 -5.96 -31.57
N SER A 99 -0.38 -6.66 -32.50
CA SER A 99 0.06 -6.79 -33.90
C SER A 99 0.12 -5.43 -34.62
N ALA A 100 -0.86 -4.55 -34.37
CA ALA A 100 -0.87 -3.19 -34.89
C ALA A 100 0.25 -2.36 -34.26
N ARG A 101 0.49 -2.52 -32.96
CA ARG A 101 1.52 -1.79 -32.21
C ARG A 101 2.96 -2.19 -32.55
N LYS A 102 3.18 -3.36 -33.12
CA LYS A 102 4.49 -3.75 -33.70
C LYS A 102 4.90 -2.84 -34.86
N HIS A 103 3.94 -2.31 -35.61
CA HIS A 103 4.18 -1.44 -36.77
C HIS A 103 4.00 0.04 -36.43
N ASN A 104 3.09 0.34 -35.49
CA ASN A 104 2.82 1.70 -35.01
C ASN A 104 2.55 1.68 -33.51
N VAL A 105 3.57 2.04 -32.72
CA VAL A 105 3.52 2.08 -31.25
C VAL A 105 2.37 2.96 -30.72
N TYR A 106 1.91 3.94 -31.50
CA TYR A 106 0.84 4.86 -31.14
C TYR A 106 -0.57 4.38 -31.54
N TYR A 107 -0.73 3.18 -32.10
CA TYR A 107 -2.06 2.66 -32.44
C TYR A 107 -3.01 2.68 -31.22
N PRO A 108 -4.25 3.21 -31.36
CA PRO A 108 -5.03 3.43 -32.60
C PRO A 108 -4.79 4.76 -33.34
N PHE A 109 -3.93 5.64 -32.83
CA PHE A 109 -3.58 6.88 -33.51
C PHE A 109 -2.68 6.60 -34.72
N SER A 110 -2.72 7.43 -35.75
CA SER A 110 -1.93 7.27 -36.97
C SER A 110 -0.43 7.38 -36.73
N GLY A 111 -0.02 8.00 -35.64
CA GLY A 111 1.38 8.15 -35.25
C GLY A 111 1.52 9.07 -34.03
N ARG A 112 2.77 9.45 -33.74
CA ARG A 112 3.13 10.25 -32.57
C ARG A 112 2.43 11.60 -32.51
N GLU A 113 2.41 12.33 -33.62
CA GLU A 113 1.85 13.69 -33.69
C GLU A 113 0.36 13.69 -33.35
N GLU A 114 -0.39 12.73 -33.88
CA GLU A 114 -1.81 12.58 -33.57
C GLU A 114 -2.04 12.18 -32.11
N TRP A 115 -1.21 11.28 -31.57
CA TRP A 115 -1.29 10.89 -30.16
C TRP A 115 -0.99 12.07 -29.22
N GLU A 116 -0.01 12.92 -29.54
CA GLU A 116 0.31 14.11 -28.76
C GLU A 116 -0.85 15.11 -28.79
N LEU A 117 -1.48 15.31 -29.95
CA LEU A 117 -2.71 16.12 -30.07
C LEU A 117 -3.85 15.54 -29.23
N ALA A 118 -4.12 14.24 -29.36
CA ALA A 118 -5.15 13.54 -28.59
C ALA A 118 -4.95 13.71 -27.07
N LYS A 119 -3.72 13.52 -26.60
CA LYS A 119 -3.33 13.71 -25.20
C LYS A 119 -3.60 15.14 -24.75
N PHE A 120 -3.15 16.14 -25.52
CA PHE A 120 -3.39 17.55 -25.19
C PHE A 120 -4.89 17.86 -25.08
N LEU A 121 -5.69 17.40 -26.05
CA LEU A 121 -7.14 17.64 -26.06
C LEU A 121 -7.83 17.04 -24.83
N ILE A 122 -7.50 15.79 -24.47
CA ILE A 122 -8.11 15.10 -23.33
C ILE A 122 -7.68 15.70 -21.98
N GLU A 123 -6.41 16.08 -21.85
CA GLU A 123 -5.90 16.63 -20.58
C GLU A 123 -6.37 18.07 -20.30
N ASN A 124 -6.69 18.85 -21.34
CA ASN A 124 -6.92 20.29 -21.20
C ASN A 124 -8.35 20.73 -21.53
N LEU A 125 -9.13 19.93 -22.27
CA LEU A 125 -10.45 20.35 -22.77
C LEU A 125 -11.55 19.36 -22.38
N ASN A 126 -12.76 19.88 -22.12
CA ASN A 126 -13.95 19.05 -21.98
C ASN A 126 -14.49 18.57 -23.34
N GLN A 127 -15.37 17.56 -23.35
CA GLN A 127 -15.89 16.97 -24.60
C GLN A 127 -16.57 17.99 -25.53
N GLY A 128 -17.24 19.00 -24.98
CA GLY A 128 -17.85 20.08 -25.75
C GLY A 128 -16.79 20.94 -26.44
N GLN A 129 -15.75 21.34 -25.72
CA GLN A 129 -14.61 22.10 -26.25
C GLN A 129 -13.84 21.30 -27.31
N ILE A 130 -13.60 20.00 -27.10
CA ILE A 130 -12.99 19.11 -28.09
C ILE A 130 -13.86 19.06 -29.36
N SER A 131 -15.18 18.93 -29.20
CA SER A 131 -16.11 18.92 -30.34
C SER A 131 -16.09 20.23 -31.12
N CYS A 132 -15.91 21.37 -30.45
CA CYS A 132 -15.72 22.66 -31.11
C CYS A 132 -14.37 22.74 -31.84
N PHE A 133 -13.28 22.30 -31.20
CA PHE A 133 -11.95 22.25 -31.79
C PHE A 133 -11.93 21.44 -33.11
N LEU A 134 -12.51 20.23 -33.09
CA LEU A 134 -12.56 19.35 -34.26
C LEU A 134 -13.41 19.90 -35.42
N LYS A 135 -14.23 20.95 -35.18
CA LYS A 135 -15.02 21.63 -36.21
C LYS A 135 -14.31 22.80 -36.88
N LEU A 136 -13.16 23.25 -36.34
CA LEU A 136 -12.42 24.37 -36.89
C LEU A 136 -11.99 24.09 -38.34
N LEU A 137 -12.12 25.09 -39.22
CA LEU A 137 -11.64 25.00 -40.61
C LEU A 137 -10.13 24.68 -40.65
N TRP A 138 -9.37 25.16 -39.67
CA TRP A 138 -7.95 24.85 -39.51
C TRP A 138 -7.68 23.35 -39.36
N VAL A 139 -8.54 22.62 -38.63
CA VAL A 139 -8.45 21.16 -38.41
C VAL A 139 -9.00 20.38 -39.60
N LYS A 140 -10.02 20.91 -40.27
CA LYS A 140 -10.67 20.29 -41.45
C LYS A 140 -9.99 20.60 -42.79
N SER A 141 -8.90 21.36 -42.79
CA SER A 141 -8.19 21.74 -44.01
C SER A 141 -7.68 20.50 -44.76
N GLU A 142 -7.91 20.44 -46.07
CA GLU A 142 -7.42 19.35 -46.94
C GLU A 142 -5.90 19.41 -47.17
N THR A 143 -5.31 20.58 -46.95
CA THR A 143 -3.84 20.80 -47.06
C THR A 143 -3.05 20.27 -45.86
N ARG A 144 -3.71 19.71 -44.85
CA ARG A 144 -3.08 19.17 -43.65
C ARG A 144 -3.56 17.76 -43.36
N GLN A 145 -2.73 16.99 -42.67
CA GLN A 145 -3.15 15.71 -42.13
C GLN A 145 -4.21 15.94 -41.04
N GLN A 146 -5.43 15.52 -41.32
CA GLN A 146 -6.52 15.60 -40.35
C GLN A 146 -6.37 14.48 -39.31
N PRO A 147 -6.81 14.71 -38.06
CA PRO A 147 -6.98 13.63 -37.11
C PRO A 147 -7.90 12.55 -37.67
N THR A 148 -7.54 11.29 -37.46
CA THR A 148 -8.32 10.09 -37.72
C THR A 148 -9.57 10.04 -36.84
N PHE A 149 -9.52 10.57 -35.61
CA PHE A 149 -10.70 10.80 -34.79
C PHE A 149 -11.43 12.08 -35.22
N LYS A 150 -12.68 11.94 -35.67
CA LYS A 150 -13.52 13.04 -36.17
C LYS A 150 -14.44 13.63 -35.10
N THR A 151 -14.62 12.93 -33.98
CA THR A 151 -15.52 13.35 -32.89
C THR A 151 -14.88 13.09 -31.52
N ALA A 152 -15.33 13.83 -30.49
CA ALA A 152 -14.88 13.59 -29.12
C ALA A 152 -15.20 12.15 -28.63
N PRO A 153 -16.39 11.56 -28.89
CA PRO A 153 -16.66 10.16 -28.58
C PRO A 153 -15.71 9.17 -29.28
N GLN A 154 -15.35 9.44 -30.54
CA GLN A 154 -14.38 8.60 -31.26
C GLN A 154 -12.98 8.69 -30.63
N LEU A 155 -12.56 9.89 -30.23
CA LEU A 155 -11.32 10.07 -29.48
C LEU A 155 -11.35 9.29 -28.15
N LEU A 156 -12.47 9.29 -27.43
CA LEU A 156 -12.62 8.48 -26.21
C LEU A 156 -12.54 6.97 -26.52
N THR A 157 -13.12 6.52 -27.63
CA THR A 157 -13.00 5.12 -28.08
C THR A 157 -11.53 4.75 -28.37
N PHE A 158 -10.74 5.70 -28.90
CA PHE A 158 -9.32 5.51 -29.13
C PHE A 158 -8.55 5.40 -27.81
N MET A 159 -8.88 6.24 -26.83
CA MET A 159 -8.33 6.15 -25.48
C MET A 159 -8.69 4.82 -24.82
N ASP A 160 -9.91 4.32 -25.05
CA ASP A 160 -10.37 3.02 -24.56
C ASP A 160 -9.66 1.83 -25.19
N ALA A 161 -8.98 2.00 -26.32
CA ALA A 161 -8.18 0.97 -26.95
C ALA A 161 -6.72 0.91 -26.42
N LEU A 162 -6.28 1.93 -25.67
CA LEU A 162 -4.94 1.96 -25.07
C LEU A 162 -4.80 0.89 -23.97
N PRO A 163 -3.58 0.36 -23.72
CA PRO A 163 -3.38 -0.59 -22.63
C PRO A 163 -3.86 0.02 -21.31
N LYS A 164 -4.77 -0.69 -20.63
CA LYS A 164 -5.35 -0.21 -19.38
C LYS A 164 -4.65 -0.85 -18.18
N GLY A 165 -4.53 -0.07 -17.12
CA GLY A 165 -4.17 -0.59 -15.80
C GLY A 165 -5.37 -1.23 -15.09
N PRO A 166 -5.28 -1.38 -13.76
CA PRO A 166 -6.39 -1.82 -12.92
C PRO A 166 -7.65 -0.98 -13.15
N GLN A 167 -8.79 -1.64 -13.29
CA GLN A 167 -10.04 -1.03 -13.75
C GLN A 167 -10.79 -0.31 -12.61
N TRP A 168 -11.37 0.85 -12.94
CA TRP A 168 -12.31 1.53 -12.05
C TRP A 168 -13.68 0.85 -12.07
N ARG A 169 -14.29 0.75 -10.89
CA ARG A 169 -15.59 0.17 -10.61
C ARG A 169 -16.43 1.19 -9.85
N CYS A 170 -17.75 1.13 -10.01
CA CYS A 170 -18.69 1.91 -9.24
C CYS A 170 -19.66 0.97 -8.54
N THR A 171 -19.78 1.08 -7.21
CA THR A 171 -20.65 0.23 -6.40
C THR A 171 -21.58 1.11 -5.57
N THR A 172 -22.88 0.85 -5.66
CA THR A 172 -23.86 1.50 -4.79
C THR A 172 -23.79 0.87 -3.39
N ILE A 173 -23.66 1.71 -2.36
CA ILE A 173 -23.58 1.28 -0.97
C ILE A 173 -24.96 1.40 -0.33
N GLU A 174 -25.50 0.26 0.07
CA GLU A 174 -26.76 0.20 0.81
C GLU A 174 -26.53 0.61 2.28
N THR A 175 -27.50 1.31 2.85
CA THR A 175 -27.46 1.81 4.23
C THR A 175 -28.70 1.33 4.97
N ASP A 176 -28.60 0.14 5.56
CA ASP A 176 -29.72 -0.57 6.18
C ASP A 176 -30.40 0.28 7.26
N GLY A 177 -31.68 0.60 7.06
CA GLY A 177 -32.48 1.36 8.02
C GLY A 177 -32.16 2.87 8.10
N TYR A 178 -31.24 3.40 7.29
CA TYR A 178 -30.87 4.80 7.32
C TYR A 178 -30.93 5.44 5.93
N VAL A 179 -31.83 6.39 5.75
CA VAL A 179 -32.02 7.08 4.45
C VAL A 179 -30.92 8.13 4.25
N THR A 180 -30.36 8.16 3.04
CA THR A 180 -29.45 9.22 2.59
C THR A 180 -30.14 10.17 1.61
N THR A 181 -29.70 11.44 1.56
CA THR A 181 -30.24 12.45 0.63
C THR A 181 -30.08 12.04 -0.84
N HIS A 182 -28.98 11.36 -1.15
CA HIS A 182 -28.65 10.86 -2.49
C HIS A 182 -28.12 9.43 -2.38
N PRO A 183 -28.22 8.62 -3.46
CA PRO A 183 -27.56 7.32 -3.51
C PRO A 183 -26.07 7.42 -3.22
N VAL A 184 -25.55 6.50 -2.41
CA VAL A 184 -24.15 6.47 -2.01
C VAL A 184 -23.38 5.63 -3.01
N HIS A 185 -22.46 6.25 -3.76
CA HIS A 185 -21.64 5.54 -4.74
C HIS A 185 -20.16 5.52 -4.31
N LEU A 186 -19.59 4.32 -4.24
CA LEU A 186 -18.16 4.10 -4.09
C LEU A 186 -17.53 3.92 -5.47
N ILE A 187 -16.57 4.77 -5.83
CA ILE A 187 -15.77 4.63 -7.05
C ILE A 187 -14.41 4.09 -6.64
N TRP A 188 -14.01 2.92 -7.15
CA TRP A 188 -12.84 2.21 -6.64
C TRP A 188 -12.15 1.31 -7.66
N ARG A 189 -10.92 0.89 -7.35
CA ARG A 189 -10.17 -0.15 -8.04
C ARG A 189 -9.81 -1.21 -7.02
N ASP A 190 -9.72 -2.45 -7.47
CA ASP A 190 -9.24 -3.52 -6.62
C ASP A 190 -7.80 -3.22 -6.15
N ALA A 191 -7.62 -3.12 -4.84
CA ALA A 191 -6.34 -2.71 -4.29
C ALA A 191 -5.23 -3.76 -4.50
N LEU A 192 -5.57 -5.06 -4.63
CA LEU A 192 -4.60 -6.11 -4.97
C LEU A 192 -4.19 -6.02 -6.45
N GLU A 193 -5.13 -5.74 -7.36
CA GLU A 193 -4.79 -5.49 -8.77
C GLU A 193 -3.83 -4.30 -8.91
N VAL A 194 -4.07 -3.23 -8.14
CA VAL A 194 -3.18 -2.05 -8.09
C VAL A 194 -1.82 -2.41 -7.49
N THR A 195 -1.78 -3.17 -6.40
CA THR A 195 -0.53 -3.68 -5.81
C THR A 195 0.26 -4.50 -6.83
N LYS A 196 -0.36 -5.47 -7.52
CA LYS A 196 0.30 -6.28 -8.56
C LYS A 196 0.81 -5.44 -9.72
N HIS A 197 0.10 -4.38 -10.09
CA HIS A 197 0.50 -3.46 -11.14
C HIS A 197 1.75 -2.66 -10.76
N ILE A 198 1.81 -2.14 -9.52
CA ILE A 198 2.99 -1.43 -9.01
C ILE A 198 4.17 -2.41 -8.82
N PHE A 199 3.91 -3.57 -8.22
CA PHE A 199 4.91 -4.58 -7.89
C PHE A 199 5.62 -5.14 -9.13
N GLY A 200 4.90 -5.34 -10.24
CA GLY A 200 5.48 -5.85 -11.48
C GLY A 200 6.06 -4.78 -12.41
N ASN A 201 6.22 -3.52 -11.95
CA ASN A 201 6.69 -2.43 -12.81
C ASN A 201 8.22 -2.45 -12.98
N PRO A 202 8.75 -2.66 -14.20
CA PRO A 202 10.20 -2.73 -14.46
C PRO A 202 10.96 -1.45 -14.10
N ILE A 203 10.29 -0.29 -14.02
CA ILE A 203 10.92 0.97 -13.60
C ILE A 203 11.51 0.87 -12.19
N PHE A 204 10.91 0.06 -11.32
CA PHE A 204 11.34 -0.08 -9.92
C PHE A 204 12.28 -1.28 -9.70
N ALA A 205 12.74 -1.96 -10.76
CA ALA A 205 13.52 -3.19 -10.64
C ALA A 205 14.77 -3.06 -9.77
N ASN A 206 15.47 -1.93 -9.84
CA ASN A 206 16.69 -1.66 -9.06
C ASN A 206 16.42 -0.99 -7.71
N ASP A 207 15.16 -0.64 -7.42
CA ASP A 207 14.75 0.15 -6.27
C ASP A 207 13.77 -0.62 -5.37
N MET A 208 13.69 -1.94 -5.51
CA MET A 208 12.81 -2.80 -4.72
C MET A 208 13.57 -3.79 -3.83
N GLU A 209 13.08 -3.92 -2.60
CA GLU A 209 13.54 -4.89 -1.61
C GLU A 209 12.45 -5.96 -1.40
N PHE A 210 12.86 -7.22 -1.33
CA PHE A 210 11.94 -8.37 -1.23
C PHE A 210 12.10 -9.15 0.07
N ASP A 211 13.24 -9.00 0.74
CA ASP A 211 13.67 -9.83 1.85
C ASP A 211 13.93 -8.98 3.07
N PRO A 212 13.35 -9.33 4.24
CA PRO A 212 13.71 -8.69 5.49
C PRO A 212 15.19 -8.87 5.80
N TYR A 213 15.82 -7.83 6.34
CA TYR A 213 17.24 -7.85 6.69
C TYR A 213 17.53 -7.09 7.98
N GLU A 214 18.68 -7.36 8.57
CA GLU A 214 19.18 -6.67 9.75
C GLU A 214 20.58 -6.17 9.46
N ILE A 215 20.86 -4.91 9.81
CA ILE A 215 22.18 -4.30 9.70
C ILE A 215 22.63 -3.93 11.11
N PHE A 216 23.85 -4.33 11.45
CA PHE A 216 24.49 -3.96 12.71
C PHE A 216 25.77 -3.17 12.41
N VAL A 217 25.95 -2.06 13.13
CA VAL A 217 27.15 -1.22 13.12
C VAL A 217 27.60 -1.08 14.57
N ASP A 218 28.82 -1.50 14.89
CA ASP A 218 29.38 -1.48 16.24
C ASP A 218 28.48 -2.15 17.31
N GLY A 219 27.76 -3.20 16.92
CA GLY A 219 26.82 -3.93 17.78
C GLY A 219 25.43 -3.31 17.91
N GLU A 220 25.21 -2.13 17.34
CA GLU A 220 23.92 -1.43 17.34
C GLU A 220 23.16 -1.67 16.03
N ARG A 221 21.82 -1.80 16.12
CA ARG A 221 20.98 -2.07 14.94
C ARG A 221 20.69 -0.78 14.15
N GLU A 222 21.00 -0.80 12.87
CA GLU A 222 20.70 0.27 11.91
C GLU A 222 19.36 0.00 11.20
N TYR A 223 18.53 1.03 11.09
CA TYR A 223 17.24 0.98 10.39
C TYR A 223 17.23 1.98 9.23
N GLY A 224 16.73 1.56 8.07
CA GLY A 224 16.64 2.39 6.87
C GLY A 224 15.28 2.24 6.18
N GLU A 225 15.14 1.22 5.36
CA GLU A 225 13.88 0.89 4.68
C GLU A 225 13.00 -0.04 5.52
N TRP A 226 11.73 -0.22 5.11
CA TRP A 226 10.79 -1.01 5.91
C TRP A 226 11.24 -2.47 6.08
N MET A 227 11.94 -3.05 5.09
CA MET A 227 12.47 -4.42 5.18
C MET A 227 13.57 -4.56 6.24
N SER A 228 14.20 -3.46 6.69
CA SER A 228 15.16 -3.50 7.79
C SER A 228 14.51 -3.51 9.18
N SER A 229 13.19 -3.30 9.25
CA SER A 229 12.45 -3.17 10.51
C SER A 229 12.33 -4.50 11.27
N SER A 230 12.26 -4.43 12.60
CA SER A 230 11.96 -5.59 13.45
C SER A 230 10.65 -6.23 13.04
N ARG A 231 9.65 -5.41 12.67
CA ARG A 231 8.35 -5.87 12.22
C ARG A 231 8.40 -6.72 10.96
N ALA A 232 9.23 -6.38 9.98
CA ALA A 232 9.40 -7.18 8.77
C ALA A 232 9.99 -8.56 9.12
N HIS A 233 10.97 -8.59 10.01
CA HIS A 233 11.53 -9.83 10.54
C HIS A 233 10.50 -10.64 11.33
N ASP A 234 9.72 -10.01 12.21
CA ASP A 234 8.69 -10.67 13.03
C ASP A 234 7.57 -11.27 12.18
N ILE A 235 7.17 -10.61 11.10
CA ILE A 235 6.18 -11.14 10.16
C ILE A 235 6.77 -12.35 9.43
N GLN A 236 8.03 -12.31 9.00
CA GLN A 236 8.66 -13.43 8.30
C GLN A 236 8.99 -14.63 9.21
N ALA A 237 9.38 -14.35 10.46
CA ALA A 237 9.67 -15.35 11.48
C ALA A 237 8.41 -15.85 12.18
N CYS A 238 7.31 -15.10 12.08
CA CYS A 238 6.01 -15.32 12.72
C CYS A 238 6.04 -15.39 14.24
N ILE A 239 6.93 -14.60 14.85
CA ILE A 239 7.14 -14.58 16.31
C ILE A 239 5.92 -14.02 17.07
N ILE A 240 5.12 -13.15 16.44
CA ILE A 240 4.07 -12.37 17.14
C ILE A 240 2.66 -13.00 17.05
N PHE A 241 2.34 -13.78 16.00
CA PHE A 241 0.94 -14.13 15.67
C PHE A 241 0.59 -15.63 15.69
N TYR A 242 1.46 -16.51 16.19
CA TYR A 242 1.30 -17.98 16.25
C TYR A 242 1.02 -18.72 14.94
N ASP A 243 0.77 -18.03 13.82
CA ASP A 243 0.60 -18.60 12.49
C ASP A 243 1.78 -18.28 11.58
N GLU A 244 2.50 -19.32 11.17
CA GLU A 244 3.69 -19.21 10.30
C GLU A 244 3.34 -18.75 8.88
N LEU A 245 4.17 -17.87 8.30
CA LEU A 245 4.25 -17.65 6.88
C LEU A 245 5.03 -18.83 6.29
N PRO A 246 4.62 -19.34 5.11
CA PRO A 246 5.34 -20.42 4.47
C PRO A 246 6.77 -19.98 4.15
N ARG A 247 7.72 -20.92 4.28
CA ARG A 247 9.10 -20.69 3.86
C ARG A 247 9.12 -20.24 2.40
N GLY A 248 9.91 -19.21 2.12
CA GLY A 248 10.01 -18.60 0.80
C GLY A 248 8.94 -17.56 0.50
N ALA A 249 8.05 -17.21 1.44
CA ALA A 249 7.12 -16.11 1.28
C ALA A 249 7.86 -14.78 1.03
N THR A 250 7.30 -13.95 0.15
CA THR A 250 7.72 -12.56 -0.07
C THR A 250 6.73 -11.63 0.63
N ILE A 251 7.23 -10.67 1.40
CA ILE A 251 6.36 -9.66 2.01
C ILE A 251 6.17 -8.50 1.02
N VAL A 252 4.93 -8.12 0.79
CA VAL A 252 4.52 -6.96 -0.02
C VAL A 252 3.83 -5.95 0.90
N PRO A 253 4.61 -5.20 1.70
CA PRO A 253 4.09 -4.25 2.68
C PRO A 253 3.21 -3.17 2.05
N ILE A 254 1.93 -3.11 2.43
CA ILE A 254 0.97 -2.14 1.91
C ILE A 254 1.03 -0.85 2.73
N VAL A 255 1.14 0.27 2.03
CA VAL A 255 1.07 1.62 2.60
C VAL A 255 -0.15 2.33 2.02
N LEU A 256 -1.03 2.79 2.89
CA LEU A 256 -2.21 3.56 2.52
C LEU A 256 -2.05 5.02 2.91
N ALA A 257 -2.67 5.91 2.15
CA ALA A 257 -2.80 7.30 2.53
C ALA A 257 -4.19 7.82 2.14
N SER A 258 -4.75 8.72 2.92
CA SER A 258 -5.97 9.43 2.52
C SER A 258 -5.84 10.89 2.89
N ASP A 259 -6.09 11.74 1.90
CA ASP A 259 -6.17 13.19 2.08
C ASP A 259 -7.50 13.68 1.53
N LYS A 260 -8.09 14.68 2.20
CA LYS A 260 -9.35 15.28 1.78
C LYS A 260 -9.05 16.33 0.73
N THR A 261 -9.52 16.13 -0.50
CA THR A 261 -9.25 17.07 -1.59
C THR A 261 -10.53 17.77 -2.06
N PRO A 262 -10.53 19.11 -2.17
CA PRO A 262 -11.64 19.83 -2.77
C PRO A 262 -11.65 19.59 -4.28
N VAL A 263 -12.76 19.10 -4.82
CA VAL A 263 -12.95 18.78 -6.25
C VAL A 263 -13.23 20.04 -7.06
N THR A 264 -13.93 20.98 -6.47
CA THR A 264 -14.36 22.22 -7.11
C THR A 264 -13.96 23.42 -6.25
N ARG A 265 -12.99 24.23 -6.68
CA ARG A 265 -12.59 25.44 -5.94
C ARG A 265 -13.63 26.58 -6.04
N HIS A 266 -14.58 26.54 -6.99
CA HIS A 266 -15.47 27.67 -7.26
C HIS A 266 -16.94 27.32 -7.56
N THR A 267 -17.33 26.04 -7.55
CA THR A 267 -18.72 25.61 -7.88
C THR A 267 -19.15 24.40 -7.05
N GLY A 268 -19.76 24.65 -5.89
CA GLY A 268 -20.61 23.66 -5.21
C GLY A 268 -19.99 22.86 -4.05
N GLY A 269 -18.78 23.18 -3.59
CA GLY A 269 -18.23 22.58 -2.36
C GLY A 269 -18.11 21.06 -2.38
N LEU A 270 -17.95 20.45 -3.56
CA LEU A 270 -17.76 19.02 -3.69
C LEU A 270 -16.37 18.64 -3.16
N GLU A 271 -16.34 17.80 -2.14
CA GLU A 271 -15.14 17.25 -1.53
C GLU A 271 -15.07 15.77 -1.87
N MET A 272 -13.89 15.31 -2.31
CA MET A 272 -13.61 13.89 -2.50
C MET A 272 -12.59 13.47 -1.44
N HIS A 273 -12.73 12.24 -0.97
CA HIS A 273 -11.74 11.61 -0.11
C HIS A 273 -11.04 10.51 -0.89
N PRO A 274 -10.05 10.85 -1.73
CA PRO A 274 -9.21 9.84 -2.34
C PRO A 274 -8.48 9.01 -1.28
N THR A 275 -8.34 7.73 -1.58
CA THR A 275 -7.46 6.81 -0.87
C THR A 275 -6.40 6.35 -1.84
N PHE A 276 -5.14 6.47 -1.46
CA PHE A 276 -3.98 6.11 -2.24
C PHE A 276 -3.29 4.89 -1.63
N LEU A 277 -2.62 4.12 -2.49
CA LEU A 277 -1.84 2.95 -2.15
C LEU A 277 -0.44 3.05 -2.77
N THR A 278 0.56 2.62 -2.00
CA THR A 278 1.88 2.25 -2.49
C THR A 278 2.36 1.00 -1.75
N ILE A 279 3.53 0.49 -2.13
CA ILE A 279 4.19 -0.65 -1.48
C ILE A 279 5.52 -0.22 -0.88
N ALA A 280 5.82 -0.66 0.34
CA ALA A 280 7.09 -0.32 1.00
C ALA A 280 8.28 -1.17 0.51
N ASN A 281 8.08 -2.07 -0.48
CA ASN A 281 9.18 -2.71 -1.20
C ASN A 281 10.02 -1.68 -1.96
N ILE A 282 9.38 -0.66 -2.55
CA ILE A 282 10.07 0.38 -3.32
C ILE A 282 10.78 1.30 -2.33
N ARG A 283 12.07 1.62 -2.50
CA ARG A 283 12.82 2.50 -1.60
C ARG A 283 12.13 3.84 -1.34
N SER A 284 12.26 4.34 -0.11
CA SER A 284 11.57 5.53 0.38
C SER A 284 11.84 6.79 -0.45
N ASP A 285 13.07 7.01 -0.88
CA ASP A 285 13.46 8.17 -1.68
C ASP A 285 12.79 8.16 -3.06
N ILE A 286 12.56 6.97 -3.64
CA ILE A 286 11.78 6.80 -4.88
C ILE A 286 10.29 6.98 -4.61
N ARG A 287 9.76 6.41 -3.52
CA ARG A 287 8.34 6.61 -3.13
C ARG A 287 7.97 8.07 -2.92
N MET A 288 8.91 8.90 -2.46
CA MET A 288 8.69 10.33 -2.20
C MET A 288 8.81 11.21 -3.45
N LYS A 289 9.36 10.70 -4.57
CA LYS A 289 9.43 11.44 -5.83
C LYS A 289 8.04 11.47 -6.48
N ALA A 290 7.40 12.64 -6.51
CA ALA A 290 6.08 12.83 -7.13
C ALA A 290 6.04 12.36 -8.60
N THR A 291 7.15 12.47 -9.32
CA THR A 291 7.31 12.07 -10.72
C THR A 291 7.49 10.56 -10.92
N ALA A 292 7.76 9.79 -9.86
CA ALA A 292 7.99 8.35 -9.96
C ALA A 292 6.68 7.55 -10.05
N HIS A 293 5.52 8.19 -9.83
CA HIS A 293 4.19 7.56 -9.93
C HIS A 293 4.05 6.27 -9.08
N THR A 294 4.74 6.22 -7.94
CA THR A 294 4.76 5.10 -6.98
C THR A 294 3.47 4.98 -6.18
N TRP A 295 2.68 6.05 -6.11
CA TRP A 295 1.37 6.09 -5.45
C TRP A 295 0.24 6.03 -6.47
N SER A 296 -0.74 5.17 -6.20
CA SER A 296 -1.93 5.00 -7.04
C SER A 296 -3.21 5.24 -6.24
N CYS A 297 -4.14 6.03 -6.79
CA CYS A 297 -5.46 6.25 -6.18
C CYS A 297 -6.33 4.99 -6.31
N ILE A 298 -6.68 4.32 -5.21
CA ILE A 298 -7.47 3.09 -5.22
C ILE A 298 -8.97 3.33 -5.04
N ALA A 299 -9.37 4.46 -4.46
CA ALA A 299 -10.79 4.74 -4.25
C ALA A 299 -11.07 6.22 -4.03
N TYR A 300 -12.27 6.64 -4.42
CA TYR A 300 -12.90 7.88 -3.98
C TYR A 300 -13.98 7.52 -2.96
N MET A 301 -13.71 7.79 -1.69
CA MET A 301 -14.60 7.40 -0.60
C MET A 301 -15.81 8.34 -0.55
N PRO A 302 -17.03 7.80 -0.44
CA PRO A 302 -18.23 8.63 -0.39
C PRO A 302 -18.36 9.37 0.95
N ILE A 303 -19.01 10.53 0.92
CA ILE A 303 -19.45 11.28 2.11
C ILE A 303 -20.98 11.25 2.15
N PRO A 304 -21.60 10.20 2.72
CA PRO A 304 -23.05 10.09 2.75
C PRO A 304 -23.66 11.18 3.65
N GLN A 305 -24.71 11.82 3.15
CA GLN A 305 -25.55 12.73 3.94
C GLN A 305 -26.78 11.97 4.42
N PHE A 306 -26.78 11.60 5.70
CA PHE A 306 -27.89 10.86 6.32
C PHE A 306 -29.01 11.80 6.77
N ILE A 307 -30.26 11.40 6.47
CA ILE A 307 -31.48 12.02 6.99
C ILE A 307 -31.79 11.38 8.35
N CYS A 308 -30.99 11.73 9.36
CA CYS A 308 -31.09 11.15 10.70
C CYS A 308 -30.75 12.18 11.78
N ASN A 309 -30.78 11.78 13.06
CA ASN A 309 -30.34 12.65 14.15
C ASN A 309 -28.85 13.02 13.95
N PRO A 310 -28.49 14.31 13.99
CA PRO A 310 -27.11 14.76 13.83
C PRO A 310 -26.11 14.14 14.83
N LYS A 311 -26.58 13.72 16.02
CA LYS A 311 -25.74 13.16 17.09
C LYS A 311 -24.95 11.91 16.66
N PHE A 312 -25.50 11.10 15.74
CA PHE A 312 -24.86 9.86 15.28
C PHE A 312 -24.59 9.79 13.77
N SER A 313 -24.87 10.86 13.02
CA SER A 313 -24.57 10.92 11.58
C SER A 313 -23.08 10.70 11.27
N SER A 314 -22.18 11.22 12.11
CA SER A 314 -20.73 11.00 11.97
C SER A 314 -20.31 9.55 12.17
N LEU A 315 -21.00 8.81 13.04
CA LEU A 315 -20.78 7.38 13.22
C LEU A 315 -21.26 6.59 12.00
N LEU A 316 -22.44 6.90 11.46
CA LEU A 316 -22.92 6.26 10.24
C LEU A 316 -21.97 6.49 9.06
N GLN A 317 -21.44 7.71 8.92
CA GLN A 317 -20.40 8.01 7.93
C GLN A 317 -19.13 7.16 8.13
N ALA A 318 -18.67 7.02 9.38
CA ALA A 318 -17.52 6.16 9.69
C ALA A 318 -17.80 4.68 9.35
N ARG A 319 -18.97 4.15 9.68
CA ARG A 319 -19.38 2.78 9.34
C ARG A 319 -19.41 2.54 7.83
N VAL A 320 -19.95 3.48 7.05
CA VAL A 320 -19.91 3.42 5.58
C VAL A 320 -18.47 3.45 5.08
N TRP A 321 -17.62 4.30 5.64
CA TRP A 321 -16.21 4.38 5.26
C TRP A 321 -15.47 3.04 5.49
N HIS A 322 -15.69 2.40 6.64
CA HIS A 322 -15.12 1.08 6.94
C HIS A 322 -15.64 -0.01 6.00
N ARG A 323 -16.95 -0.01 5.69
CA ARG A 323 -17.53 -0.92 4.68
C ARG A 323 -16.92 -0.69 3.30
N CYS A 324 -16.67 0.56 2.92
CA CYS A 324 -16.01 0.86 1.65
C CYS A 324 -14.56 0.35 1.63
N MET A 325 -13.80 0.56 2.70
CA MET A 325 -12.45 0.00 2.83
C MET A 325 -12.43 -1.52 2.75
N ASP A 326 -13.42 -2.21 3.32
CA ASP A 326 -13.56 -3.66 3.18
C ASP A 326 -13.69 -4.09 1.72
N ILE A 327 -14.54 -3.41 0.95
CA ILE A 327 -14.75 -3.69 -0.48
C ILE A 327 -13.45 -3.47 -1.26
N VAL A 328 -12.79 -2.33 -1.04
CA VAL A 328 -11.59 -1.93 -1.77
C VAL A 328 -10.41 -2.88 -1.49
N CYS A 329 -10.28 -3.32 -0.24
CA CYS A 329 -9.13 -4.09 0.24
C CYS A 329 -9.39 -5.59 0.38
N VAL A 330 -10.56 -6.11 0.00
CA VAL A 330 -10.93 -7.53 0.22
C VAL A 330 -9.84 -8.51 -0.26
N ASN A 331 -9.33 -8.31 -1.46
CA ASN A 331 -8.30 -9.18 -2.05
C ASN A 331 -6.91 -8.96 -1.44
N LEU A 332 -6.62 -7.78 -0.86
CA LEU A 332 -5.40 -7.59 -0.07
C LEU A 332 -5.47 -8.32 1.27
N LYS A 333 -6.66 -8.41 1.89
CA LYS A 333 -6.84 -9.17 3.12
C LYS A 333 -6.70 -10.67 2.86
N GLU A 334 -7.29 -11.15 1.77
CA GLU A 334 -7.14 -12.53 1.32
C GLU A 334 -5.66 -12.85 1.04
N ALA A 335 -4.96 -12.01 0.27
CA ALA A 335 -3.53 -12.18 0.02
C ALA A 335 -2.68 -12.05 1.30
N ALA A 336 -3.10 -11.27 2.30
CA ALA A 336 -2.44 -11.24 3.60
C ALA A 336 -2.65 -12.55 4.38
N ALA A 337 -3.83 -13.18 4.27
CA ALA A 337 -4.17 -14.41 4.97
C ALA A 337 -3.50 -15.64 4.33
N VAL A 338 -3.69 -15.83 3.03
CA VAL A 338 -3.33 -17.06 2.30
C VAL A 338 -2.31 -16.84 1.18
N GLY A 339 -1.76 -15.63 1.03
CA GLY A 339 -0.78 -15.31 -0.01
C GLY A 339 -1.40 -15.19 -1.41
N ALA A 340 -0.67 -14.54 -2.32
CA ALA A 340 -1.05 -14.41 -3.71
C ALA A 340 0.19 -14.48 -4.63
N SER A 341 0.05 -15.13 -5.79
CA SER A 341 1.09 -15.11 -6.81
C SER A 341 1.22 -13.71 -7.41
N MET A 342 2.45 -13.18 -7.43
CA MET A 342 2.79 -11.88 -7.99
C MET A 342 4.04 -12.00 -8.86
N VAL A 343 4.08 -11.30 -9.98
CA VAL A 343 5.25 -11.22 -10.85
C VAL A 343 5.98 -9.93 -10.52
N ASP A 344 7.26 -10.04 -10.19
CA ASP A 344 8.10 -8.90 -9.86
C ASP A 344 8.57 -8.12 -11.12
N PRO A 345 9.31 -7.01 -10.98
CA PRO A 345 9.77 -6.21 -12.10
C PRO A 345 10.64 -6.97 -13.12
N LEU A 346 11.30 -8.04 -12.69
CA LEU A 346 12.20 -8.86 -13.49
C LEU A 346 11.49 -10.08 -14.12
N GLY A 347 10.18 -10.19 -13.95
CA GLY A 347 9.42 -11.33 -14.47
C GLY A 347 9.54 -12.58 -13.60
N LEU A 348 9.97 -12.45 -12.34
CA LEU A 348 10.07 -13.58 -11.42
C LEU A 348 8.77 -13.75 -10.64
N LEU A 349 8.28 -14.99 -10.58
CA LEU A 349 7.08 -15.35 -9.85
C LEU A 349 7.38 -15.48 -8.37
N ARG A 350 6.68 -14.71 -7.54
CA ARG A 350 6.81 -14.69 -6.09
C ARG A 350 5.48 -15.03 -5.43
N TYR A 351 5.56 -15.65 -4.26
CA TYR A 351 4.40 -15.88 -3.42
C TYR A 351 4.31 -14.77 -2.37
N GLY A 352 3.50 -13.75 -2.68
CA GLY A 352 3.45 -12.48 -1.96
C GLY A 352 2.35 -12.42 -0.90
N PHE A 353 2.67 -11.89 0.28
CA PHE A 353 1.73 -11.61 1.37
C PHE A 353 1.64 -10.11 1.62
N THR A 354 0.44 -9.58 1.83
CA THR A 354 0.18 -8.12 1.82
C THR A 354 -0.22 -7.55 3.18
N PRO A 355 0.66 -7.53 4.19
CA PRO A 355 0.34 -6.90 5.47
C PRO A 355 0.13 -5.40 5.28
N LEU A 356 -0.82 -4.81 6.02
CA LEU A 356 -0.94 -3.36 6.11
C LEU A 356 0.08 -2.83 7.13
N VAL A 357 1.05 -2.05 6.65
CA VAL A 357 2.21 -1.64 7.46
C VAL A 357 2.23 -0.15 7.78
N ALA A 358 1.52 0.67 7.01
CA ALA A 358 1.36 2.08 7.28
C ALA A 358 0.05 2.62 6.73
N TYR A 359 -0.58 3.54 7.46
CA TYR A 359 -1.70 4.36 7.02
C TYR A 359 -1.41 5.82 7.38
N THR A 360 -1.12 6.64 6.38
CA THR A 360 -0.84 8.07 6.54
C THR A 360 -2.14 8.87 6.49
N ALA A 361 -2.45 9.56 7.58
CA ALA A 361 -3.63 10.42 7.68
C ALA A 361 -3.48 11.45 8.79
N ASP A 362 -4.33 12.48 8.77
CA ASP A 362 -4.49 13.42 9.88
C ASP A 362 -5.14 12.77 11.11
N LEU A 363 -5.04 13.41 12.27
CA LEU A 363 -5.54 12.85 13.53
C LEU A 363 -7.04 12.45 13.49
N PRO A 364 -7.98 13.28 12.98
CA PRO A 364 -9.38 12.88 12.86
C PRO A 364 -9.56 11.60 12.01
N LYS A 365 -8.80 11.45 10.93
CA LYS A 365 -8.85 10.25 10.10
C LYS A 365 -8.21 9.06 10.78
N GLN A 366 -7.08 9.24 11.50
CA GLN A 366 -6.47 8.19 12.31
C GLN A 366 -7.44 7.68 13.37
N GLN A 367 -8.18 8.57 14.05
CA GLN A 367 -9.18 8.20 15.05
C GLN A 367 -10.36 7.43 14.44
N MET A 368 -10.79 7.82 13.24
CA MET A 368 -11.81 7.09 12.50
C MET A 368 -11.28 5.70 12.12
N VAL A 369 -10.05 5.58 11.58
CA VAL A 369 -9.41 4.31 11.23
C VAL A 369 -9.28 3.35 12.43
N SER A 370 -8.83 3.84 13.59
CA SER A 370 -8.70 3.03 14.81
C SER A 370 -10.01 2.86 15.58
N CYS A 371 -11.12 3.39 15.07
CA CYS A 371 -12.45 3.28 15.68
C CYS A 371 -12.54 3.87 17.10
N VAL A 372 -11.77 4.92 17.39
CA VAL A 372 -11.76 5.59 18.71
C VAL A 372 -12.57 6.88 18.72
N SER A 373 -12.94 7.33 19.91
CA SER A 373 -13.60 8.63 20.09
C SER A 373 -12.66 9.83 19.86
N LYS A 374 -13.20 11.01 19.56
CA LYS A 374 -12.43 12.23 19.21
C LYS A 374 -11.41 12.68 20.28
N ASN A 375 -11.60 12.30 21.53
CA ASN A 375 -10.75 12.71 22.65
C ASN A 375 -9.86 11.56 23.13
N THR A 376 -9.55 10.62 22.26
CA THR A 376 -8.80 9.39 22.55
C THR A 376 -7.64 9.26 21.59
N SER A 377 -6.52 8.72 22.09
CA SER A 377 -5.37 8.39 21.28
C SER A 377 -5.72 7.26 20.31
N PRO A 378 -5.33 7.36 19.03
CA PRO A 378 -5.58 6.29 18.06
C PRO A 378 -4.71 5.05 18.29
N VAL A 379 -3.59 5.18 19.04
CA VAL A 379 -2.58 4.12 19.21
C VAL A 379 -2.35 3.71 20.68
N THR A 380 -2.85 4.47 21.65
CA THR A 380 -2.74 4.15 23.08
C THR A 380 -4.09 4.25 23.78
N LEU A 381 -4.17 3.74 25.02
CA LEU A 381 -5.35 3.89 25.88
C LEU A 381 -5.50 5.31 26.47
N ALA A 382 -4.58 6.24 26.16
CA ALA A 382 -4.64 7.60 26.65
C ALA A 382 -5.87 8.37 26.15
N ILE A 383 -6.42 9.21 27.01
CA ILE A 383 -7.48 10.17 26.68
C ILE A 383 -6.97 11.62 26.76
N GLN A 384 -7.74 12.58 26.24
CA GLN A 384 -7.32 13.96 26.07
C GLN A 384 -6.78 14.62 27.35
N SER A 385 -7.37 14.33 28.51
CA SER A 385 -6.90 14.87 29.80
C SER A 385 -5.51 14.37 30.20
N GLN A 386 -5.01 13.31 29.55
CA GLN A 386 -3.76 12.62 29.86
C GLN A 386 -2.65 12.87 28.84
N PHE A 387 -2.92 13.56 27.72
CA PHE A 387 -1.93 13.79 26.64
C PHE A 387 -0.74 14.68 27.04
N GLY A 388 -0.70 15.19 28.27
CA GLY A 388 0.43 15.93 28.85
C GLY A 388 1.17 15.19 29.94
N ASP A 389 0.76 13.96 30.26
CA ASP A 389 1.37 13.19 31.35
C ASP A 389 2.76 12.70 30.96
N ARG A 390 3.63 12.54 31.96
CA ARG A 390 4.95 11.92 31.77
C ARG A 390 4.86 10.39 31.65
N LYS A 391 3.68 9.81 31.89
CA LYS A 391 3.44 8.38 31.88
C LYS A 391 3.18 7.90 30.46
N LEU A 392 3.82 6.79 30.09
CA LEU A 392 3.45 6.04 28.89
C LEU A 392 2.19 5.23 29.18
N TYR A 393 1.19 5.41 28.32
CA TYR A 393 -0.05 4.65 28.38
C TYR A 393 0.07 3.40 27.53
N GLU A 394 -0.57 2.33 27.99
CA GLU A 394 -0.58 1.05 27.29
C GLU A 394 -1.03 1.21 25.83
N PRO A 395 -0.43 0.46 24.90
CA PRO A 395 -0.89 0.39 23.51
C PRO A 395 -2.37 -0.03 23.43
N ARG A 396 -3.09 0.54 22.46
CA ARG A 396 -4.47 0.13 22.17
C ARG A 396 -4.45 -1.07 21.24
N ASP A 397 -4.21 -2.24 21.82
CA ASP A 397 -4.19 -3.51 21.09
C ASP A 397 -5.46 -3.71 20.23
N SER A 398 -5.25 -4.19 19.01
CA SER A 398 -6.31 -4.49 18.04
C SER A 398 -7.25 -5.57 18.56
N GLN A 399 -6.72 -6.64 19.17
CA GLN A 399 -7.52 -7.76 19.68
C GLN A 399 -8.41 -7.33 20.85
N GLY A 400 -7.88 -6.52 21.78
CA GLY A 400 -8.66 -5.93 22.86
C GLY A 400 -9.80 -5.03 22.35
N THR A 401 -9.55 -4.26 21.30
CA THR A 401 -10.57 -3.43 20.65
C THR A 401 -11.66 -4.27 20.00
N LEU A 402 -11.29 -5.31 19.23
CA LEU A 402 -12.24 -6.21 18.59
C LEU A 402 -13.09 -6.98 19.60
N ARG A 403 -12.47 -7.51 20.66
CA ARG A 403 -13.17 -8.20 21.75
C ARG A 403 -14.21 -7.29 22.42
N THR A 404 -13.83 -6.05 22.70
CA THR A 404 -14.76 -5.06 23.29
C THR A 404 -15.96 -4.81 22.38
N LEU A 405 -15.73 -4.66 21.07
CA LEU A 405 -16.81 -4.46 20.08
C LEU A 405 -17.72 -5.68 19.96
N GLU A 406 -17.15 -6.89 20.01
CA GLU A 406 -17.90 -8.15 19.97
C GLU A 406 -18.78 -8.31 21.22
N GLU A 407 -18.22 -8.12 22.42
CA GLU A 407 -18.96 -8.16 23.69
C GLU A 407 -20.07 -7.10 23.76
N LEU A 408 -19.88 -5.94 23.12
CA LEU A 408 -20.93 -4.93 22.97
C LEU A 408 -22.02 -5.39 22.00
N GLY A 409 -21.64 -5.93 20.84
CA GLY A 409 -22.56 -6.43 19.83
C GLY A 409 -23.43 -7.60 20.28
N GLN A 410 -22.94 -8.42 21.22
CA GLN A 410 -23.72 -9.50 21.85
C GLN A 410 -24.81 -8.97 22.79
N ARG A 411 -24.63 -7.77 23.36
CA ARG A 411 -25.56 -7.19 24.36
C ARG A 411 -26.50 -6.15 23.76
N ILE A 412 -26.03 -5.38 22.79
CA ILE A 412 -26.75 -4.28 22.16
C ILE A 412 -26.67 -4.47 20.66
N ASP A 413 -27.83 -4.51 19.99
CA ASP A 413 -27.90 -4.50 18.54
C ASP A 413 -27.11 -3.30 17.98
N PRO A 414 -26.07 -3.50 17.15
CA PRO A 414 -25.29 -2.42 16.57
C PRO A 414 -26.12 -1.42 15.77
N TRP A 415 -27.31 -1.80 15.29
CA TRP A 415 -28.24 -0.93 14.57
C TRP A 415 -29.13 -0.08 15.46
N LYS A 416 -29.15 -0.33 16.78
CA LYS A 416 -29.55 0.67 17.79
C LYS A 416 -28.43 1.68 17.98
N VAL A 417 -28.14 2.45 16.93
CA VAL A 417 -26.92 3.25 16.79
C VAL A 417 -26.66 4.18 17.98
N GLN A 418 -27.71 4.80 18.55
CA GLN A 418 -27.55 5.67 19.70
C GLN A 418 -27.11 4.90 20.95
N GLU A 419 -27.84 3.86 21.35
CA GLU A 419 -27.52 3.02 22.52
C GLU A 419 -26.13 2.37 22.37
N PHE A 420 -25.85 1.83 21.18
CA PHE A 420 -24.56 1.20 20.88
C PHE A 420 -23.41 2.22 20.95
N GLN A 421 -23.61 3.43 20.42
CA GLN A 421 -22.58 4.47 20.47
C GLN A 421 -22.32 4.96 21.89
N GLU A 422 -23.37 5.14 22.70
CA GLU A 422 -23.24 5.55 24.10
C GLU A 422 -22.46 4.50 24.91
N ALA A 423 -22.77 3.21 24.72
CA ALA A 423 -22.04 2.12 25.35
C ALA A 423 -20.59 2.02 24.86
N ALA A 424 -20.33 2.15 23.55
CA ALA A 424 -18.99 2.13 22.99
C ALA A 424 -18.11 3.29 23.49
N LYS A 425 -18.70 4.48 23.66
CA LYS A 425 -18.00 5.66 24.20
C LYS A 425 -17.56 5.48 25.66
N ALA A 426 -18.25 4.65 26.45
CA ALA A 426 -17.82 4.30 27.80
C ALA A 426 -16.46 3.57 27.80
N SER A 427 -16.14 2.86 26.72
CA SER A 427 -14.83 2.24 26.46
C SER A 427 -13.92 3.08 25.53
N HIS A 428 -14.25 4.35 25.33
CA HIS A 428 -13.53 5.30 24.47
C HIS A 428 -13.52 4.94 22.97
N LEU A 429 -14.44 4.10 22.51
CA LEU A 429 -14.62 3.72 21.11
C LEU A 429 -15.68 4.60 20.43
N SER A 430 -15.64 4.66 19.09
CA SER A 430 -16.53 5.51 18.30
C SER A 430 -17.93 4.93 18.10
N GLY A 431 -18.07 3.61 18.21
CA GLY A 431 -19.28 2.84 17.89
C GLY A 431 -19.27 2.17 16.50
N VAL A 432 -18.15 2.22 15.78
CA VAL A 432 -17.95 1.41 14.56
C VAL A 432 -17.83 -0.05 14.98
N GLN A 433 -18.73 -0.88 14.48
CA GLN A 433 -18.88 -2.28 14.86
C GLN A 433 -17.99 -3.23 14.05
N LEU A 434 -17.69 -2.88 12.79
CA LEU A 434 -16.82 -3.67 11.90
C LEU A 434 -15.66 -2.82 11.39
N PRO A 435 -14.55 -2.70 12.14
CA PRO A 435 -13.33 -2.08 11.64
C PRO A 435 -12.80 -2.81 10.41
N PHE A 436 -12.23 -2.10 9.44
CA PHE A 436 -11.86 -2.72 8.16
C PHE A 436 -10.62 -3.61 8.28
N TRP A 437 -9.82 -3.41 9.31
CA TRP A 437 -8.60 -4.16 9.57
C TRP A 437 -8.84 -5.42 10.42
N ARG A 438 -10.08 -5.68 10.86
CA ARG A 438 -10.43 -6.78 11.77
C ARG A 438 -10.00 -8.18 11.32
N ASP A 439 -9.95 -8.37 10.01
CA ASP A 439 -9.69 -9.62 9.29
C ASP A 439 -8.48 -9.49 8.36
N TRP A 440 -7.69 -8.42 8.50
CA TRP A 440 -6.48 -8.21 7.71
C TRP A 440 -5.28 -8.75 8.49
N ARG A 441 -4.76 -9.92 8.10
CA ARG A 441 -3.63 -10.56 8.78
C ARG A 441 -2.45 -9.59 8.93
N PHE A 442 -1.90 -9.52 10.15
CA PHE A 442 -0.81 -8.62 10.58
C PHE A 442 -1.13 -7.12 10.68
N ALA A 443 -2.37 -6.70 10.41
CA ALA A 443 -2.77 -5.30 10.54
C ALA A 443 -3.17 -4.98 11.99
N ASP A 444 -2.43 -4.07 12.62
CA ASP A 444 -2.78 -3.51 13.91
C ASP A 444 -2.68 -1.97 13.85
N PRO A 445 -3.73 -1.20 14.20
CA PRO A 445 -3.69 0.25 14.19
C PRO A 445 -2.53 0.85 15.00
N VAL A 446 -2.10 0.23 16.09
CA VAL A 446 -0.94 0.68 16.88
C VAL A 446 0.34 0.66 16.04
N ILE A 447 0.44 -0.31 15.13
CA ILE A 447 1.62 -0.53 14.31
C ILE A 447 1.55 0.32 13.04
N PHE A 448 0.43 0.27 12.30
CA PHE A 448 0.36 0.92 11.00
C PHE A 448 -0.04 2.40 11.07
N LEU A 449 -0.61 2.90 12.16
CA LEU A 449 -0.88 4.35 12.28
C LEU A 449 0.40 5.07 12.69
N ALA A 450 1.12 5.59 11.70
CA ALA A 450 2.23 6.48 11.94
C ALA A 450 1.71 7.83 12.51
N PRO A 451 2.28 8.35 13.61
CA PRO A 451 2.02 9.71 14.04
C PRO A 451 2.39 10.65 12.90
N GLU A 452 1.49 11.56 12.57
CA GLU A 452 1.76 12.55 11.55
C GLU A 452 2.79 13.54 12.12
N LEU A 453 4.06 13.41 11.72
CA LEU A 453 5.17 14.17 12.30
C LEU A 453 5.14 15.64 11.88
N LEU A 454 4.65 15.98 10.68
CA LEU A 454 4.73 17.33 10.12
C LEU A 454 3.75 18.31 10.77
N HIS A 455 2.44 18.02 10.82
CA HIS A 455 1.48 18.82 11.59
C HIS A 455 1.77 18.75 13.10
N THR A 456 2.30 17.64 13.61
CA THR A 456 2.75 17.58 15.01
C THR A 456 3.88 18.59 15.27
N CYS A 457 4.92 18.60 14.44
CA CYS A 457 6.03 19.56 14.51
C CYS A 457 5.60 21.00 14.21
N HIS A 458 4.67 21.22 13.28
CA HIS A 458 4.14 22.56 12.99
C HIS A 458 3.32 23.10 14.17
N LYS A 459 2.47 22.27 14.80
CA LYS A 459 1.78 22.64 16.04
C LYS A 459 2.74 22.88 17.19
N ILE A 460 3.83 22.10 17.30
CA ILE A 460 4.91 22.35 18.25
C ILE A 460 5.52 23.73 18.01
N PHE A 461 5.87 24.06 16.77
CA PHE A 461 6.48 25.35 16.44
C PHE A 461 5.56 26.52 16.81
N SER A 462 4.26 26.44 16.49
CA SER A 462 3.27 27.43 16.93
C SER A 462 3.08 27.49 18.46
N LEU A 463 3.26 26.38 19.18
CA LEU A 463 3.18 26.34 20.64
C LEU A 463 4.44 26.87 21.32
N ILE A 464 5.63 26.66 20.74
CA ILE A 464 6.92 27.20 21.21
C ILE A 464 6.94 28.72 21.10
N THR A 465 6.26 29.30 20.10
CA THR A 465 6.08 30.76 19.99
C THR A 465 5.09 31.34 21.00
N SER A 466 4.41 30.50 21.80
CA SER A 466 3.54 30.93 22.90
C SER A 466 4.17 30.59 24.25
N SER A 467 4.12 31.51 25.22
CA SER A 467 4.81 31.42 26.52
C SER A 467 4.38 30.26 27.44
N SER A 468 3.49 29.36 27.00
CA SER A 468 2.96 28.23 27.77
C SER A 468 3.43 26.83 27.31
N GLY A 469 4.26 26.74 26.25
CA GLY A 469 4.51 25.51 25.51
C GLY A 469 5.49 24.48 26.11
N VAL A 470 6.32 24.84 27.09
CA VAL A 470 7.49 24.03 27.51
C VAL A 470 7.10 22.71 28.20
N ARG A 471 5.99 22.65 28.95
CA ARG A 471 5.55 21.39 29.61
C ARG A 471 4.95 20.38 28.64
N LYS A 472 4.35 20.83 27.52
CA LYS A 472 3.79 19.94 26.48
C LYS A 472 4.88 19.30 25.62
N LEU A 473 6.05 19.92 25.52
CA LEU A 473 7.20 19.41 24.75
C LEU A 473 7.76 18.10 25.33
N LEU A 474 7.85 17.99 26.66
CA LEU A 474 8.37 16.80 27.34
C LEU A 474 7.46 15.56 27.22
N GLY A 475 6.14 15.73 27.29
CA GLY A 475 5.19 14.61 27.11
C GLY A 475 5.19 14.05 25.68
N LEU A 476 5.48 14.91 24.71
CA LEU A 476 5.48 14.55 23.29
C LEU A 476 6.81 13.92 22.85
N MET A 477 7.96 14.37 23.39
CA MET A 477 9.24 13.65 23.22
C MET A 477 9.14 12.22 23.74
N ASN A 478 8.42 12.00 24.85
CA ASN A 478 8.15 10.66 25.35
C ASN A 478 7.21 9.85 24.44
N SER A 479 6.26 10.50 23.76
CA SER A 479 5.37 9.82 22.79
C SER A 479 6.09 9.45 21.49
N ILE A 480 7.01 10.29 21.02
CA ILE A 480 7.89 9.99 19.87
C ILE A 480 8.87 8.87 20.26
N LEU A 481 9.48 8.94 21.46
CA LEU A 481 10.30 7.87 21.99
C LEU A 481 9.53 6.56 22.18
N ALA A 482 8.25 6.62 22.55
CA ALA A 482 7.39 5.44 22.65
C ALA A 482 6.99 4.88 21.28
N PHE A 483 6.81 5.72 20.26
CA PHE A 483 6.61 5.28 18.89
C PHE A 483 7.88 4.61 18.32
N VAL A 484 9.05 5.23 18.51
CA VAL A 484 10.35 4.65 18.14
C VAL A 484 10.60 3.36 18.91
N ARG A 485 10.23 3.28 20.20
CA ARG A 485 10.32 2.04 20.99
C ARG A 485 9.31 0.98 20.56
N ASN A 486 8.05 1.31 20.26
CA ASN A 486 7.06 0.33 19.76
C ASN A 486 7.45 -0.24 18.39
N ILE A 487 8.20 0.50 17.57
CA ILE A 487 8.82 -0.03 16.34
C ILE A 487 10.00 -0.97 16.68
N ASN A 488 10.70 -0.73 17.79
CA ASN A 488 11.96 -1.37 18.15
C ASN A 488 11.88 -2.45 19.25
N THR A 489 10.77 -2.62 19.97
CA THR A 489 10.65 -3.57 21.10
C THR A 489 9.46 -4.50 20.94
N SER A 490 9.71 -5.67 20.34
CA SER A 490 9.02 -6.92 20.64
C SER A 490 10.00 -7.84 21.40
N GLU A 491 10.46 -7.43 22.59
CA GLU A 491 11.06 -8.41 23.48
C GLU A 491 9.95 -9.39 23.93
N PRO A 492 10.19 -10.71 23.87
CA PRO A 492 9.20 -11.67 24.31
C PRO A 492 8.98 -11.49 25.80
N VAL A 493 7.73 -11.16 26.19
CA VAL A 493 7.28 -11.26 27.57
C VAL A 493 7.50 -12.71 27.99
N THR A 494 8.48 -12.93 28.84
CA THR A 494 8.70 -14.20 29.52
C THR A 494 7.49 -14.43 30.43
N LEU A 495 6.52 -15.22 29.95
CA LEU A 495 5.47 -15.78 30.78
C LEU A 495 6.15 -16.56 31.91
N GLY A 496 5.99 -16.06 33.13
CA GLY A 496 6.47 -16.69 34.35
C GLY A 496 6.02 -18.15 34.40
N LYS A 497 6.96 -19.02 34.75
CA LYS A 497 6.79 -20.46 34.97
C LYS A 497 5.48 -20.74 35.73
N VAL A 498 4.49 -21.29 35.04
CA VAL A 498 3.36 -21.97 35.67
C VAL A 498 3.87 -23.34 36.11
N SER A 499 3.96 -23.54 37.42
CA SER A 499 4.30 -24.82 38.05
C SER A 499 3.22 -25.86 37.70
N PRO A 500 3.57 -27.12 37.38
CA PRO A 500 2.58 -28.14 37.05
C PRO A 500 1.83 -28.57 38.31
N MET A 501 0.56 -28.17 38.42
CA MET A 501 -0.34 -28.71 39.43
C MET A 501 -0.71 -30.15 39.05
N SER A 502 -0.45 -31.05 40.00
CA SER A 502 -0.63 -32.49 39.91
C SER A 502 -2.03 -32.91 39.46
N ARG A 503 -2.08 -33.90 38.57
CA ARG A 503 -3.26 -34.74 38.33
C ARG A 503 -3.74 -35.37 39.63
N ARG A 504 -5.00 -35.10 39.99
CA ARG A 504 -5.96 -36.09 40.50
C ARG A 504 -7.34 -35.74 39.97
#